data_AF-A0A653CGT3-F1
#
_entry.id   AF-A0A653CGT3-F1
#
_cell.length_a   1.000
_cell.length_b   1.000
_cell.length_c   1.000
_cell.angle_alpha   90.00
_cell.angle_beta   90.00
_cell.angle_gamma   90.00
#
_symmetry.space_group_name_H-M   'P 1'
#
loop_
_entity.id
_entity.type
_entity.pdbx_description
1 polymer ?
#
loop_
_entity_poly.entity_id
_entity_poly.type
_entity_poly.pdbx_seq_one_letter_code
_entity_poly.pdbx_strand_id
1 'polypeptide(L)' 'MKQFPQKIRKLYSLQGKKSKENFKGLKICMVIFDVVREHQPNCTEKEIESYMATWLTQCTLRFNREMKKPTSTGHEETNG' A
#
# COMPACT_ATOMS: atom_id res chain seq x y z
N MET A 1 -8.55 -10.88 4.45
CA MET A 1 -7.28 -10.09 4.44
C MET A 1 -7.26 -8.86 3.51
N LYS A 2 -8.31 -8.53 2.73
CA LYS A 2 -8.32 -7.39 1.77
C LYS A 2 -8.29 -5.97 2.39
N GLN A 3 -8.47 -5.83 3.71
CA GLN A 3 -8.55 -4.52 4.37
C GLN A 3 -7.21 -3.95 4.84
N PHE A 4 -6.17 -4.78 4.93
CA PHE A 4 -4.86 -4.38 5.44
C PHE A 4 -4.21 -3.24 4.60
N PRO A 5 -4.25 -3.27 3.24
CA PRO A 5 -3.69 -2.20 2.43
C PRO A 5 -4.46 -0.87 2.57
N GLN A 6 -5.75 -0.91 2.89
CA GLN A 6 -6.61 0.28 2.90
C GLN A 6 -6.32 1.20 4.09
N LYS A 7 -6.19 0.63 5.29
CA LYS A 7 -5.89 1.39 6.52
C LYS A 7 -4.46 1.92 6.50
N ILE A 8 -3.50 1.08 6.07
CA ILE A 8 -2.09 1.46 5.99
C ILE A 8 -1.89 2.65 5.03
N ARG A 9 -2.61 2.71 3.91
CA ARG A 9 -2.46 3.79 2.93
C ARG A 9 -2.91 5.17 3.41
N LYS A 10 -4.07 5.24 4.09
CA LYS A 10 -4.64 6.51 4.58
C LYS A 10 -3.76 7.09 5.67
N LEU A 11 -3.21 6.20 6.50
CA LEU A 11 -2.53 6.57 7.72
C LEU A 11 -1.03 6.72 7.52
N TYR A 12 -0.38 6.04 6.58
CA TYR A 12 1.09 5.97 6.54
C TYR A 12 1.73 6.37 5.21
N SER A 13 2.93 6.92 5.32
CA SER A 13 3.91 7.08 4.24
C SER A 13 5.29 6.66 4.76
N LEU A 14 6.25 6.33 3.89
CA LEU A 14 7.50 5.73 4.34
C LEU A 14 8.22 6.54 5.44
N GLN A 15 8.42 7.84 5.24
CA GLN A 15 9.09 8.73 6.22
C GLN A 15 8.13 9.63 7.00
N GLY A 16 6.81 9.55 6.75
CA GLY A 16 5.84 10.54 7.22
C GLY A 16 5.75 11.76 6.29
N LYS A 17 4.54 12.31 6.13
CA LYS A 17 4.26 13.58 5.44
C LYS A 17 3.08 14.26 6.15
N LYS A 18 2.80 15.55 5.89
CA LYS A 18 1.84 16.42 6.62
C LYS A 18 0.53 15.78 7.15
N SER A 19 -0.03 14.76 6.52
CA SER A 19 -1.26 14.06 6.94
C SER A 19 -1.12 12.54 7.13
N LYS A 20 0.10 12.01 7.10
CA LYS A 20 0.40 10.57 7.17
C LYS A 20 1.54 10.29 8.14
N GLU A 21 1.30 9.35 9.04
CA GLU A 21 2.24 8.75 9.97
C GLU A 21 3.43 8.09 9.26
N ASN A 22 4.51 7.90 10.02
CA ASN A 22 5.76 7.33 9.57
C ASN A 22 5.66 5.79 9.58
N PHE A 23 5.67 5.17 8.39
CA PHE A 23 5.64 3.72 8.24
C PHE A 23 6.94 3.07 8.75
N LYS A 24 8.10 3.72 8.55
CA LYS A 24 9.41 3.22 9.01
C LYS A 24 9.46 3.04 10.53
N GLY A 25 8.67 3.80 11.28
CA GLY A 25 8.56 3.68 12.73
C GLY A 25 7.75 2.48 13.22
N LEU A 26 7.06 1.75 12.34
CA LEU A 26 6.23 0.60 12.75
C LEU A 26 7.06 -0.68 12.87
N LYS A 27 6.71 -1.54 13.84
CA LYS A 27 7.32 -2.87 14.00
C LYS A 27 7.24 -3.72 12.72
N ILE A 28 6.17 -3.56 11.94
CA ILE A 28 6.03 -4.28 10.66
C ILE A 28 7.10 -3.86 9.64
N CYS A 29 7.55 -2.62 9.67
CA CYS A 29 8.65 -2.17 8.82
C CYS A 29 9.95 -2.87 9.19
N MET A 30 10.23 -3.02 10.50
CA MET A 30 11.40 -3.75 10.99
C MET A 30 11.38 -5.21 10.54
N VAL A 31 10.23 -5.88 10.67
CA VAL A 31 10.06 -7.26 10.18
C VAL A 31 10.32 -7.37 8.68
N ILE A 32 9.87 -6.40 7.87
CA ILE A 32 10.17 -6.37 6.42
C ILE A 32 11.68 -6.27 6.19
N PHE A 33 12.38 -5.40 6.91
CA PHE A 33 13.84 -5.28 6.82
C PHE A 33 14.55 -6.59 7.18
N ASP A 34 14.14 -7.24 8.25
CA ASP A 34 14.74 -8.49 8.72
C ASP A 34 14.55 -9.61 7.69
N VAL A 35 13.32 -9.78 7.19
CA VAL A 35 13.00 -10.78 6.16
C VAL A 35 13.77 -10.52 4.87
N VAL A 36 13.88 -9.26 4.43
CA VAL A 36 14.63 -8.95 3.21
C VAL A 36 16.12 -9.20 3.41
N ARG A 37 16.69 -8.85 4.57
CA ARG A 37 18.10 -9.13 4.88
C ARG A 37 18.40 -10.62 4.98
N GLU A 38 17.46 -11.42 5.47
CA GLU A 38 17.57 -12.88 5.52
C GLU A 38 17.63 -13.49 4.12
N HIS A 39 16.80 -13.01 3.18
CA HIS A 39 16.67 -13.59 1.84
C HIS A 39 17.56 -12.92 0.78
N GLN A 40 17.99 -11.67 1.03
CA GLN A 40 18.79 -10.83 0.14
C GLN A 40 19.83 -10.06 0.98
N PRO A 41 20.86 -10.74 1.51
CA PRO A 41 21.79 -10.15 2.48
C PRO A 41 22.62 -8.98 1.94
N ASN A 42 22.77 -8.88 0.62
CA ASN A 42 23.49 -7.79 -0.03
C ASN A 42 22.60 -6.58 -0.36
N CYS A 43 21.29 -6.66 -0.08
CA CYS A 43 20.38 -5.56 -0.34
C CYS A 43 20.61 -4.44 0.67
N THR A 44 20.88 -3.24 0.16
CA THR A 44 21.12 -2.06 0.97
C THR A 44 19.82 -1.54 1.58
N GLU A 45 19.91 -0.86 2.72
CA GLU A 45 18.73 -0.25 3.35
C GLU A 45 17.98 0.68 2.39
N LYS A 46 18.73 1.45 1.57
CA LYS A 46 18.19 2.38 0.58
C LYS A 46 17.37 1.68 -0.52
N GLU A 47 17.80 0.49 -0.96
CA GLU A 47 17.06 -0.29 -1.95
C GLU A 47 15.73 -0.79 -1.37
N ILE A 48 15.77 -1.33 -0.16
CA ILE A 48 14.57 -1.80 0.57
C ILE A 48 13.59 -0.63 0.75
N GLU A 49 14.07 0.52 1.21
CA GLU A 49 13.27 1.74 1.35
C GLU A 49 12.65 2.19 0.02
N SER A 50 13.42 2.18 -1.06
CA SER A 50 12.93 2.57 -2.40
C SER A 50 11.79 1.66 -2.87
N TYR A 51 11.93 0.34 -2.68
CA TYR A 51 10.89 -0.63 -2.98
C TYR A 51 9.65 -0.41 -2.13
N MET A 52 9.82 -0.20 -0.83
CA MET A 52 8.71 0.06 0.09
C MET A 52 7.95 1.35 -0.24
N ALA A 53 8.66 2.44 -0.55
CA ALA A 53 8.04 3.70 -0.97
C ALA A 53 7.20 3.52 -2.24
N THR A 54 7.74 2.77 -3.20
CA THR A 54 7.05 2.43 -4.44
C THR A 54 5.82 1.58 -4.18
N TRP A 55 5.92 0.55 -3.34
CA TRP A 55 4.80 -0.31 -2.98
C TRP A 55 3.68 0.45 -2.28
N LEU A 56 3.99 1.29 -1.28
CA LEU A 56 3.01 2.15 -0.59
C LEU A 56 2.30 3.10 -1.57
N THR A 57 3.03 3.62 -2.56
CA THR A 57 2.46 4.47 -3.62
C THR A 57 1.54 3.66 -4.53
N GLN A 58 1.95 2.47 -4.96
CA GLN A 58 1.14 1.59 -5.79
C GLN A 58 -0.12 1.09 -5.07
N CYS A 59 -0.08 0.84 -3.77
CA CYS A 59 -1.28 0.54 -2.98
C CYS A 59 -2.33 1.66 -3.11
N THR A 60 -1.89 2.92 -3.27
CA THR A 60 -2.79 4.04 -3.55
C THR A 60 -3.44 3.95 -4.91
N LEU A 61 -2.64 3.65 -5.95
CA LEU A 61 -3.13 3.53 -7.32
C LEU A 61 -4.07 2.34 -7.48
N ARG A 62 -3.74 1.18 -6.90
CA ARG A 62 -4.55 -0.06 -6.96
C ARG A 62 -5.92 0.16 -6.34
N PHE A 63 -5.98 0.76 -5.14
CA PHE A 63 -7.25 1.09 -4.51
C PHE A 63 -8.09 2.08 -5.34
N ASN A 64 -7.47 3.13 -5.87
CA ASN A 64 -8.21 4.12 -6.66
C ASN A 64 -8.78 3.48 -7.94
N ARG A 65 -8.12 2.47 -8.50
CA ARG A 65 -8.65 1.66 -9.62
C ARG A 65 -9.80 0.76 -9.18
N GLU A 66 -9.70 0.13 -8.02
CA GLU A 66 -10.77 -0.72 -7.46
C GLU A 66 -12.04 0.07 -7.11
N MET A 67 -11.90 1.28 -6.56
CA MET A 67 -13.04 2.16 -6.23
C MET A 67 -13.64 2.89 -7.42
N LYS A 68 -12.91 3.00 -8.53
CA LYS A 68 -13.40 3.59 -9.79
C LYS A 68 -14.08 2.58 -10.70
N LYS A 69 -14.14 1.29 -10.36
CA LYS A 69 -15.02 0.37 -11.07
C LYS A 69 -16.47 0.80 -10.76
N PRO A 70 -17.25 1.25 -11.77
CA PRO A 70 -18.68 1.31 -11.58
C PRO A 70 -19.13 -0.12 -11.28
N THR A 71 -19.99 -0.29 -10.28
CA THR A 71 -20.78 -1.50 -10.12
C THR A 71 -21.63 -1.67 -11.38
N SER A 72 -21.11 -2.39 -12.37
CA SER A 72 -21.90 -2.88 -13.50
C SER A 72 -22.80 -4.00 -13.00
N THR A 73 -23.88 -3.60 -12.34
CA THR A 73 -25.12 -4.36 -12.12
C THR A 73 -26.25 -3.32 -12.06
N GLY A 74 -26.37 -2.55 -13.13
CA GLY A 74 -27.61 -1.90 -13.50
C GLY A 74 -28.10 -2.63 -14.74
N HIS A 75 -28.94 -3.65 -14.56
CA HIS A 75 -29.80 -4.09 -15.65
C HIS A 75 -30.88 -3.03 -15.78
N GLU A 76 -30.78 -2.22 -16.83
CA GLU A 76 -31.93 -1.53 -17.40
C GLU A 76 -32.84 -2.58 -18.04
N GLU A 77 -34.09 -2.64 -17.61
CA GLU A 77 -35.22 -2.95 -18.49
C GLU A 77 -36.34 -1.94 -18.23
N THR A 78 -36.38 -0.93 -19.11
CA THR A 78 -37.54 -0.25 -19.70
C THR A 78 -38.72 -1.23 -19.98
N ASN A 79 -40.02 -0.92 -20.08
CA ASN A 79 -40.87 0.27 -20.16
C ASN A 79 -42.31 -0.19 -19.78
N GLY A 80 -43.22 0.76 -19.52
CA GLY A 80 -44.65 0.51 -19.37
C GLY A 80 -45.42 0.31 -20.68
#